data_AF-W4RH37-F1
#
_entry.id   AF-W4RH37-F1
#
_cell.length_a   1.000
_cell.length_b   1.000
_cell.length_c   1.000
_cell.angle_alpha   90.00
_cell.angle_beta   90.00
_cell.angle_gamma   90.00
#
_symmetry.space_group_name_H-M   'P 1'
#
loop_
_entity.id
_entity.type
_entity.pdbx_description
1 polymer ?
#
loop_
_entity_poly.entity_id
_entity_poly.type
_entity_poly.pdbx_seq_one_letter_code
_entity_poly.pdbx_strand_id
1 'polypeptide(L)' 'MEILKVSAKSNPNSVAGALAGVLRERGGAEIQAIGAGALNQAVKAVAIARGS' A
#
# COMPACT_ATOMS: atom_id res chain seq x y z
N MET A 1 -2.09 -0.72 14.37
CA MET A 1 -2.01 -0.25 12.98
C MET A 1 -1.35 -1.34 12.17
N GLU A 2 -2.00 -1.88 11.14
CA GLU A 2 -1.39 -2.94 10.32
C GLU A 2 -0.33 -2.33 9.40
N ILE A 3 0.83 -2.99 9.28
CA ILE A 3 1.98 -2.49 8.52
C ILE A 3 2.10 -3.26 7.20
N LEU A 4 1.94 -2.55 6.09
CA LEU A 4 2.21 -3.06 4.75
C LEU A 4 3.62 -2.67 4.32
N LYS A 5 4.51 -3.67 4.24
CA LYS A 5 5.89 -3.46 3.77
C LYS A 5 5.94 -3.54 2.26
N VAL A 6 6.44 -2.48 1.63
CA VAL A 6 6.51 -2.36 0.17
C VAL A 6 7.97 -2.32 -0.27
N SER A 7 8.26 -3.05 -1.33
CA SER A 7 9.58 -3.08 -1.98
C SER A 7 9.46 -2.55 -3.42
N ALA A 8 10.61 -2.32 -4.08
CA ALA A 8 10.62 -1.93 -5.49
C ALA A 8 9.96 -2.97 -6.43
N LYS A 9 9.92 -4.25 -6.01
CA LYS A 9 9.33 -5.36 -6.77
C LYS A 9 7.84 -5.60 -6.46
N SER A 10 7.29 -4.90 -5.47
CA SER A 10 5.88 -5.06 -5.10
C SER A 10 4.96 -4.60 -6.23
N ASN A 11 3.90 -5.36 -6.49
CA ASN A 11 2.86 -4.98 -7.45
C ASN A 11 1.90 -3.98 -6.79
N PRO A 12 1.76 -2.74 -7.33
CA PRO A 12 0.87 -1.72 -6.76
C PRO A 12 -0.58 -2.16 -6.59
N ASN A 13 -1.11 -2.98 -7.51
CA ASN A 13 -2.50 -3.46 -7.43
C ASN A 13 -2.70 -4.40 -6.25
N SER A 14 -1.74 -5.31 -6.02
CA SER A 14 -1.79 -6.23 -4.89
C SER A 14 -1.68 -5.48 -3.55
N VAL A 15 -0.79 -4.47 -3.47
CA VAL A 15 -0.66 -3.63 -2.28
C VAL A 15 -1.93 -2.80 -2.05
N ALA A 16 -2.54 -2.28 -3.12
CA ALA A 16 -3.78 -1.51 -3.04
C ALA A 16 -4.95 -2.34 -2.51
N GLY A 17 -5.09 -3.59 -2.98
CA GLY A 17 -6.12 -4.51 -2.48
C GLY A 17 -5.95 -4.82 -0.99
N ALA A 18 -4.70 -5.08 -0.55
CA ALA A 18 -4.40 -5.27 0.86
C ALA A 18 -4.69 -4.01 1.69
N LEU A 19 -4.29 -2.83 1.19
CA LEU A 19 -4.56 -1.54 1.83
C LEU A 19 -6.06 -1.28 2.00
N ALA A 20 -6.85 -1.46 0.95
CA ALA A 20 -8.30 -1.27 0.99
C ALA A 20 -8.98 -2.24 1.98
N GLY A 21 -8.56 -3.50 2.00
CA GLY A 21 -9.05 -4.50 2.96
C GLY A 21 -8.78 -4.08 4.41
N VAL A 22 -7.53 -3.72 4.73
CA VAL A 22 -7.14 -3.26 6.06
C VAL A 22 -7.89 -2.00 6.47
N LEU A 23 -8.06 -1.03 5.56
CA LEU A 23 -8.79 0.21 5.85
C LEU A 23 -10.27 -0.06 6.17
N ARG A 24 -10.92 -0.97 5.44
CA ARG A 24 -12.32 -1.37 5.69
C ARG A 24 -12.49 -2.07 7.04
N GLU A 25 -11.53 -2.92 7.42
CA GLU A 25 -11.61 -3.70 8.66
C GLU A 25 -11.16 -2.94 9.90
N ARG A 26 -10.10 -2.15 9.79
CA ARG A 26 -9.39 -1.56 10.94
C ARG A 26 -9.42 -0.04 10.99
N GLY A 27 -9.96 0.61 9.97
CA GLY A 27 -10.03 2.08 9.87
C GLY A 27 -8.69 2.78 9.67
N GLY A 28 -7.57 2.04 9.62
CA GLY A 28 -6.23 2.62 9.48
C GLY A 28 -5.17 1.59 9.09
N ALA A 29 -4.20 2.03 8.29
CA ALA A 29 -3.08 1.23 7.81
C ALA A 29 -1.82 2.08 7.69
N GLU A 30 -0.66 1.47 7.90
CA GLU A 30 0.65 2.11 7.69
C GLU A 30 1.37 1.41 6.55
N ILE A 31 2.02 2.19 5.67
CA ILE A 31 2.90 1.66 4.63
C ILE A 31 4.33 2.02 4.97
N GLN A 32 5.21 1.02 4.98
CA GLN A 32 6.64 1.21 5.13
C GLN A 32 7.35 0.83 3.84
N ALA A 33 8.10 1.79 3.29
CA ALA A 33 8.84 1.63 2.04
C ALA A 33 10.24 2.24 2.21
N ILE A 34 11.27 1.52 1.76
CA ILE A 34 12.65 1.98 1.81
C ILE A 34 13.22 2.07 0.39
N GLY A 35 13.71 3.25 0.02
CA GLY A 35 14.26 3.55 -1.30
C GLY A 35 13.22 3.99 -2.34
N ALA A 36 13.70 4.68 -3.38
CA ALA A 36 12.85 5.35 -4.38
C ALA A 36 11.90 4.39 -5.12
N GLY A 37 12.38 3.19 -5.49
CA GLY A 37 11.56 2.20 -6.18
C GLY A 37 10.38 1.71 -5.33
N ALA A 38 10.63 1.43 -4.04
CA ALA A 38 9.58 1.02 -3.11
C ALA A 38 8.59 2.15 -2.86
N LEU A 39 9.08 3.39 -2.68
CA LEU A 39 8.23 4.56 -2.50
C LEU A 39 7.29 4.78 -3.68
N ASN A 40 7.79 4.62 -4.92
CA ASN A 40 6.96 4.73 -6.12
C ASN A 40 5.82 3.69 -6.13
N GLN A 41 6.10 2.43 -5.76
CA GLN A 41 5.04 1.41 -5.69
C GLN A 41 4.04 1.69 -4.58
N ALA A 42 4.50 2.16 -3.42
CA ALA A 42 3.65 2.52 -2.29
C ALA A 42 2.68 3.65 -2.66
N VAL A 43 3.17 4.73 -3.26
CA VAL A 43 2.34 5.87 -3.66
C VAL A 43 1.33 5.48 -4.74
N LYS A 44 1.74 4.68 -5.74
CA LYS A 44 0.82 4.11 -6.75
C LYS A 44 -0.30 3.29 -6.09
N ALA A 45 0.04 2.44 -5.12
CA ALA A 45 -0.93 1.62 -4.42
C ALA A 45 -1.94 2.47 -3.62
N VAL A 46 -1.50 3.53 -2.95
CA VAL A 46 -2.38 4.48 -2.26
C VAL A 46 -3.34 5.16 -3.25
N ALA A 47 -2.84 5.59 -4.40
CA ALA A 47 -3.68 6.20 -5.44
C ALA A 47 -4.75 5.23 -5.98
N ILE A 48 -4.37 3.97 -6.22
CA ILE A 48 -5.29 2.93 -6.70
C ILE A 48 -6.33 2.59 -5.62
N ALA A 49 -5.92 2.39 -4.37
CA ALA A 49 -6.81 2.01 -3.27
C ALA A 49 -7.88 3.07 -2.96
N ARG A 50 -7.61 4.35 -3.28
CA ARG A 50 -8.59 5.42 -3.17
C ARG A 50 -9.69 5.37 -4.23
N GLY A 51 -9.42 4.78 -5.39
CA GLY A 51 -10.37 4.67 -6.50
C GLY A 51 -11.18 3.37 -6.50
N SER A 52 -10.92 2.46 -5.55
CA SER A 52 -11.49 1.11 -5.45
C SER A 52 -12.42 0.89 -4.27
#